data_AF-A0A351PTA3-F1
#
_entry.id   AF-A0A351PTA3-F1
#
_cell.length_a   1.000
_cell.length_b   1.000
_cell.length_c   1.000
_cell.angle_alpha   90.00
_cell.angle_beta   90.00
_cell.angle_gamma   90.00
#
_symmetry.space_group_name_H-M   'P 1'
#
loop_
_entity.id
_entity.type
_entity.pdbx_description
1 polymer ?
#
loop_
_entity_poly.entity_id
_entity_poly.type
_entity_poly.pdbx_seq_one_letter_code
_entity_poly.pdbx_strand_id
1 'polypeptide(L)'
;MGFGKETDFVIYVISKNGQPLMPTENHAKVRILLKNEKAKVIKRCPFTIQLAYDSTNYTQDITLGVDSGSKHIGLSATTKDKVLFESDVELRNDIVDLLSTRRQNRRTRRNRKTRYRKPRFDNRKRKDGWLAPSVQNKVDTHLTVIHKVYEILPITKIIVEVASFDIQKIKNPTISGTEYQQGEQLDFWNIREYVLFRDGHMCRCCKGKSKDKILNVHHIESRKIGGDAPNNLITLCETCHKGYHKGTVSLPKTIHRGMSFKDAAFMGIMRWAFYNRLKEIYSNVSLTYGYITKNTRIGNNLPKDHYVDARCISGNPSAVSDGMVYYQKKVRCHNRQIHKNTILKGGNRKRNQAPYEVTGFRLYDKVRWKAQICFIFGRRSTGRMDLRSLNGTKINASVGYKNLKLLEMRKNTLIEIRKVG
;
A
#
# COMPACT_ATOMS: atom_id res chain seq x y z
N MET A 1 29.78 -17.97 -8.77
CA MET A 1 28.74 -17.21 -9.52
C MET A 1 29.35 -15.89 -9.93
N GLY A 2 29.75 -15.74 -11.19
CA GLY A 2 30.29 -14.49 -11.69
C GLY A 2 29.20 -13.42 -11.71
N PHE A 3 29.38 -12.38 -10.91
CA PHE A 3 28.67 -11.12 -11.13
C PHE A 3 29.26 -10.53 -12.41
N GLY A 4 28.45 -10.43 -13.47
CA GLY A 4 28.84 -9.82 -14.72
C GLY A 4 29.39 -8.41 -14.48
N LYS A 5 30.37 -8.02 -15.30
CA LYS A 5 30.86 -6.65 -15.39
C LYS A 5 29.66 -5.71 -15.70
N GLU A 6 29.71 -4.49 -15.14
CA GLU A 6 28.84 -3.33 -15.43
C GLU A 6 27.44 -3.27 -14.80
N THR A 7 27.39 -3.24 -13.47
CA THR A 7 26.39 -2.41 -12.77
C THR A 7 27.05 -1.87 -11.50
N ASP A 8 27.39 -0.59 -11.46
CA ASP A 8 27.83 0.11 -10.26
C ASP A 8 26.61 0.28 -9.35
N PHE A 9 26.47 -0.57 -8.33
CA PHE A 9 25.36 -0.54 -7.39
C PHE A 9 25.91 -0.38 -5.98
N VAL A 10 25.24 0.40 -5.16
CA VAL A 10 25.66 0.60 -3.77
C VAL A 10 25.59 -0.70 -2.97
N ILE A 11 26.68 -1.09 -2.30
CA ILE A 11 26.75 -2.25 -1.40
C ILE A 11 26.58 -1.76 0.04
N TYR A 12 25.54 -2.25 0.71
CA TYR A 12 25.28 -1.90 2.12
C TYR A 12 26.15 -2.74 3.05
N VAL A 13 26.68 -2.12 4.10
CA VAL A 13 27.64 -2.73 5.01
C VAL A 13 27.11 -2.67 6.43
N ILE A 14 27.18 -3.79 7.13
CA ILE A 14 26.83 -3.93 8.54
C ILE A 14 28.09 -4.31 9.32
N SER A 15 28.27 -3.72 10.49
CA SER A 15 29.37 -4.05 11.40
C SER A 15 29.23 -5.47 11.97
N LYS A 16 30.30 -5.97 12.59
CA LYS A 16 30.27 -7.25 13.32
C LYS A 16 29.15 -7.31 14.36
N ASN A 17 28.86 -6.16 15.00
CA ASN A 17 27.84 -6.02 16.05
C ASN A 17 26.42 -5.80 15.51
N GLY A 18 26.22 -5.83 14.19
CA GLY A 18 24.89 -5.67 13.58
C GLY A 18 24.46 -4.22 13.36
N GLN A 19 25.33 -3.24 13.61
CA GLN A 19 25.03 -1.82 13.35
C GLN A 19 25.28 -1.48 11.88
N PRO A 20 24.40 -0.71 11.23
CA PRO A 20 24.61 -0.29 9.85
C PRO A 20 25.77 0.72 9.76
N LEU A 21 26.62 0.55 8.76
CA LEU A 21 27.75 1.43 8.45
C LEU A 21 27.50 2.17 7.13
N MET A 22 28.42 3.08 6.78
CA MET A 22 28.37 3.70 5.46
C MET A 22 28.48 2.64 4.35
N PRO A 23 27.63 2.72 3.32
CA PRO A 23 27.72 1.80 2.20
C PRO A 23 28.95 2.09 1.33
N THR A 24 29.30 1.15 0.44
CA THR A 24 30.48 1.25 -0.42
C THR A 24 30.17 0.87 -1.86
N GLU A 25 30.88 1.49 -2.80
CA GLU A 25 30.85 1.17 -4.23
C GLU A 25 32.11 0.42 -4.67
N ASN A 26 33.05 0.15 -3.73
CA ASN A 26 34.25 -0.58 -4.05
C ASN A 26 33.98 -2.10 -4.10
N HIS A 27 33.45 -2.55 -5.24
CA HIS A 27 33.08 -3.94 -5.47
C HIS A 27 34.32 -4.87 -5.42
N ALA A 28 35.48 -4.38 -5.86
CA ALA A 28 36.73 -5.14 -5.81
C ALA A 28 37.11 -5.49 -4.36
N LYS A 29 37.09 -4.49 -3.47
CA LYS A 29 37.35 -4.68 -2.03
C LYS A 29 36.34 -5.65 -1.42
N VAL A 30 35.05 -5.51 -1.70
CA VAL A 30 34.02 -6.42 -1.18
C VAL A 30 34.25 -7.86 -1.65
N ARG A 31 34.61 -8.07 -2.92
CA ARG A 31 34.94 -9.43 -3.42
C ARG A 31 36.13 -10.04 -2.69
N ILE A 32 37.17 -9.26 -2.42
CA ILE A 32 38.34 -9.71 -1.65
C ILE A 32 37.94 -10.06 -0.21
N LEU A 33 37.12 -9.21 0.44
CA LEU A 33 36.64 -9.47 1.80
C LEU A 33 35.81 -10.76 1.88
N LEU A 34 34.93 -11.00 0.90
CA LEU A 34 34.14 -12.23 0.82
C LEU A 34 35.01 -13.46 0.53
N LYS A 35 36.03 -13.34 -0.34
CA LYS A 35 36.95 -14.44 -0.66
C LYS A 35 37.82 -14.83 0.54
N ASN A 36 38.21 -13.85 1.34
CA ASN A 36 39.04 -14.04 2.53
C ASN A 36 38.20 -14.29 3.80
N GLU A 37 36.89 -14.54 3.67
CA GLU A 37 35.94 -14.78 4.77
C GLU A 37 35.88 -13.66 5.85
N LYS A 38 36.39 -12.47 5.53
CA LYS A 38 36.33 -11.27 6.40
C LYS A 38 34.97 -10.56 6.35
N ALA A 39 34.08 -10.99 5.46
CA ALA A 39 32.71 -10.53 5.39
C ALA A 39 31.77 -11.67 4.97
N LYS A 40 30.50 -11.57 5.33
CA LYS A 40 29.44 -12.53 5.00
C LYS A 40 28.28 -11.83 4.30
N VAL A 41 27.73 -12.45 3.27
CA VAL A 41 26.51 -11.94 2.61
C VAL A 41 25.29 -12.24 3.49
N ILE A 42 24.59 -11.20 3.92
CA ILE A 42 23.35 -11.30 4.71
C ILE A 42 22.12 -11.22 3.81
N LYS A 43 22.15 -10.33 2.81
CA LYS A 43 21.01 -10.06 1.94
C LYS A 43 21.47 -9.91 0.51
N ARG A 44 20.70 -10.46 -0.44
CA ARG A 44 20.98 -10.33 -1.88
C ARG A 44 20.32 -9.10 -2.52
N CYS A 45 19.25 -8.58 -1.93
CA CYS A 45 18.50 -7.44 -2.45
C CYS A 45 17.78 -6.68 -1.30
N PRO A 46 18.16 -5.43 -1.02
CA PRO A 46 19.42 -4.79 -1.45
C PRO A 46 20.64 -5.64 -1.06
N PHE A 47 21.75 -5.54 -1.80
CA PHE A 47 22.93 -6.37 -1.54
C PHE A 47 23.63 -5.87 -0.28
N THR A 48 23.67 -6.71 0.75
CA THR A 48 24.14 -6.33 2.08
C THR A 48 25.13 -7.37 2.60
N ILE A 49 26.28 -6.88 3.06
CA ILE A 49 27.32 -7.69 3.69
C ILE A 49 27.46 -7.30 5.16
N GLN A 50 27.90 -8.24 5.98
CA GLN A 50 28.31 -8.02 7.37
C GLN A 50 29.79 -8.30 7.52
N LEU A 51 30.52 -7.38 8.15
CA LEU A 51 31.95 -7.56 8.44
C LEU A 51 32.15 -8.56 9.59
N ALA A 52 33.20 -9.37 9.51
CA ALA A 52 33.59 -10.32 10.56
C ALA A 52 34.63 -9.73 11.54
N TYR A 53 35.14 -8.54 11.26
CA TYR A 53 36.14 -7.82 12.05
C TYR A 53 35.61 -6.45 12.47
N ASP A 54 36.23 -5.87 13.49
CA ASP A 54 35.85 -4.57 14.01
C ASP A 54 36.30 -3.45 13.07
N SER A 55 35.40 -2.50 12.82
CA SER A 55 35.65 -1.35 11.94
C SER A 55 35.37 -0.06 12.68
N THR A 56 35.85 1.04 12.11
CA THR A 56 35.46 2.37 12.58
C THR A 56 33.95 2.57 12.41
N ASN A 57 33.33 3.24 13.38
CA ASN A 57 31.90 3.54 13.40
C ASN A 57 31.59 4.96 12.88
N TYR A 58 32.52 5.55 12.13
CA TYR A 58 32.31 6.88 11.57
C TYR A 58 31.26 6.81 10.46
N THR A 59 30.21 7.61 10.60
CA THR A 59 29.10 7.72 9.66
C THR A 59 28.90 9.16 9.23
N GLN A 60 28.55 9.36 7.96
CA GLN A 60 28.10 10.66 7.47
C GLN A 60 26.62 10.84 7.76
N ASP A 61 26.17 12.09 7.81
CA ASP A 61 24.75 12.39 7.99
C ASP A 61 23.93 11.93 6.77
N ILE A 62 22.96 11.06 7.03
CA ILE A 62 22.03 10.54 6.03
C ILE A 62 20.61 10.95 6.43
N THR A 63 19.97 11.72 5.55
CA THR A 63 18.56 12.07 5.71
C THR A 63 17.70 11.15 4.85
N LEU A 64 16.70 10.51 5.48
CA LEU A 64 15.68 9.70 4.81
C LEU A 64 14.43 10.55 4.59
N GLY A 65 14.10 10.80 3.33
CA GLY A 65 12.81 11.35 2.94
C GLY A 65 11.78 10.27 2.68
N VAL A 66 10.53 10.53 3.09
CA VAL A 66 9.40 9.60 2.99
C VAL A 66 8.17 10.31 2.40
N ASP A 67 7.82 9.96 1.16
CA ASP A 67 6.53 10.30 0.56
C ASP A 67 5.47 9.28 1.00
N SER A 68 4.57 9.70 1.90
CA SER A 68 3.53 8.85 2.47
C SER A 68 2.25 8.86 1.62
N GLY A 69 2.24 8.03 0.58
CA GLY A 69 1.07 7.84 -0.29
C GLY A 69 0.15 6.70 0.15
N SER A 70 -1.10 6.70 -0.34
CA SER A 70 -2.04 5.59 -0.11
C SER A 70 -1.81 4.41 -1.04
N LYS A 71 -1.27 4.64 -2.24
CA LYS A 71 -1.04 3.60 -3.25
C LYS A 71 0.43 3.23 -3.34
N HIS A 72 1.30 4.22 -3.27
CA HIS A 72 2.74 4.10 -3.37
C HIS A 72 3.38 4.80 -2.18
N ILE A 73 4.57 4.35 -1.79
CA ILE A 73 5.43 5.03 -0.82
C ILE A 73 6.75 5.32 -1.53
N GLY A 74 7.13 6.58 -1.56
CA GLY A 74 8.47 6.99 -1.97
C GLY A 74 9.44 6.98 -0.81
N LEU A 75 10.61 6.39 -1.00
CA LEU A 75 11.72 6.47 -0.04
C LEU A 75 12.97 6.92 -0.78
N SER A 76 13.70 7.88 -0.20
CA SER A 76 15.03 8.28 -0.67
C SER A 76 15.93 8.61 0.52
N ALA A 77 17.06 7.91 0.62
CA ALA A 77 18.08 8.18 1.63
C ALA A 77 19.27 8.87 0.97
N THR A 78 19.60 10.07 1.43
CA THR A 78 20.57 10.95 0.77
C THR A 78 21.57 11.53 1.76
N THR A 79 22.82 11.67 1.34
CA THR A 79 23.76 12.66 1.88
C THR A 79 23.55 14.00 1.15
N LYS A 80 24.39 15.00 1.43
CA LYS A 80 24.34 16.31 0.73
C LYS A 80 24.47 16.16 -0.78
N ASP A 81 25.39 15.30 -1.22
CA ASP A 81 25.80 15.21 -2.62
C ASP A 81 25.29 13.95 -3.33
N LYS A 82 24.89 12.91 -2.58
CA LYS A 82 24.67 11.58 -3.14
C LYS A 82 23.43 10.88 -2.60
N VAL A 83 22.74 10.19 -3.49
CA VAL A 83 21.64 9.29 -3.17
C VAL A 83 22.21 7.89 -2.89
N LEU A 84 21.92 7.34 -1.71
CA LEU A 84 22.40 6.03 -1.28
C LEU A 84 21.36 4.92 -1.44
N PHE A 85 20.07 5.28 -1.48
CA PHE A 85 18.97 4.32 -1.60
C PHE A 85 17.71 5.01 -2.10
N GLU A 86 17.08 4.46 -3.13
CA GLU A 86 15.77 4.89 -3.62
C GLU A 86 14.81 3.72 -3.78
N SER A 87 13.55 3.94 -3.42
CA SER A 87 12.54 2.89 -3.46
C SER A 87 11.16 3.46 -3.75
N ASP A 88 10.42 2.76 -4.62
CA ASP A 88 8.98 2.92 -4.81
C ASP A 88 8.27 1.67 -4.31
N VAL A 89 7.41 1.82 -3.30
CA VAL A 89 6.68 0.72 -2.66
C VAL A 89 5.20 0.75 -3.02
N GLU A 90 4.75 -0.16 -3.87
CA GLU A 90 3.35 -0.39 -4.16
C GLU A 90 2.63 -1.08 -2.96
N LEU A 91 1.62 -0.40 -2.44
CA LEU A 91 0.78 -0.85 -1.33
C LEU A 91 -0.40 -1.69 -1.78
N ARG A 92 -0.94 -2.47 -0.84
CA ARG A 92 -2.15 -3.27 -1.08
C ARG A 92 -3.41 -2.42 -1.06
N ASN A 93 -4.09 -2.38 -2.20
CA ASN A 93 -5.39 -1.72 -2.35
C ASN A 93 -6.59 -2.70 -2.39
N ASP A 94 -6.34 -4.01 -2.48
CA ASP A 94 -7.37 -5.07 -2.56
C ASP A 94 -8.11 -5.34 -1.23
N ILE A 95 -7.63 -4.80 -0.11
CA ILE A 95 -8.11 -5.16 1.24
C ILE A 95 -9.57 -4.77 1.43
N VAL A 96 -9.97 -3.57 0.99
CA VAL A 96 -11.34 -3.07 1.16
C VAL A 96 -12.34 -3.99 0.44
N ASP A 97 -12.02 -4.41 -0.78
CA ASP A 97 -12.81 -5.35 -1.57
C ASP A 97 -12.89 -6.75 -0.96
N LEU A 98 -11.77 -7.24 -0.42
CA LEU A 98 -11.76 -8.53 0.26
C LEU A 98 -12.61 -8.50 1.55
N LEU A 99 -12.57 -7.39 2.30
CA LEU A 99 -13.36 -7.21 3.51
C LEU A 99 -14.86 -7.09 3.20
N SER A 100 -15.23 -6.38 2.14
CA SER A 100 -16.62 -6.24 1.68
C SER A 100 -17.16 -7.60 1.20
N THR A 101 -16.40 -8.34 0.39
CA THR A 101 -16.73 -9.70 -0.06
C THR A 101 -16.93 -10.64 1.14
N ARG A 102 -16.01 -10.60 2.11
CA ARG A 102 -16.12 -11.39 3.36
C ARG A 102 -17.39 -11.06 4.14
N ARG A 103 -17.75 -9.77 4.24
CA ARG A 103 -18.97 -9.31 4.90
C ARG A 103 -20.22 -9.85 4.19
N GLN A 104 -20.27 -9.77 2.87
CA GLN A 104 -21.37 -10.27 2.04
C GLN A 104 -21.55 -11.79 2.19
N ASN A 105 -20.45 -12.56 2.12
CA ASN A 105 -20.49 -14.01 2.29
C ASN A 105 -21.04 -14.42 3.66
N ARG A 106 -20.65 -13.71 4.74
CA ARG A 106 -21.18 -13.94 6.09
C ARG A 106 -22.67 -13.58 6.21
N ARG A 107 -23.13 -12.53 5.55
CA ARG A 107 -24.56 -12.16 5.52
C ARG A 107 -25.38 -13.22 4.79
N THR A 108 -24.93 -13.63 3.60
CA THR A 108 -25.58 -14.67 2.78
C THR A 108 -25.66 -16.00 3.52
N ARG A 109 -24.58 -16.42 4.19
CA ARG A 109 -24.60 -17.64 5.03
C ARG A 109 -25.66 -17.54 6.13
N ARG A 110 -25.75 -16.39 6.80
CA ARG A 110 -26.73 -16.20 7.88
C ARG A 110 -28.16 -16.32 7.37
N ASN A 111 -28.48 -15.64 6.28
CA ASN A 111 -29.80 -15.69 5.66
C ASN A 111 -30.20 -17.12 5.26
N ARG A 112 -29.28 -17.92 4.70
CA ARG A 112 -29.60 -19.27 4.20
C ARG A 112 -29.51 -20.39 5.24
N LYS A 113 -28.60 -20.29 6.21
CA LYS A 113 -28.22 -21.42 7.09
C LYS A 113 -28.39 -21.14 8.57
N THR A 114 -28.61 -19.89 8.99
CA THR A 114 -28.79 -19.54 10.41
C THR A 114 -29.92 -18.54 10.55
N ARG A 115 -31.12 -18.93 10.12
CA ARG A 115 -32.33 -18.08 9.99
C ARG A 115 -32.65 -17.31 11.27
N TYR A 116 -32.39 -17.90 12.44
CA TYR A 116 -32.69 -17.33 13.75
C TYR A 116 -31.50 -16.67 14.48
N ARG A 117 -30.29 -16.68 13.89
CA ARG A 117 -29.09 -16.14 14.58
C ARG A 117 -29.01 -14.61 14.42
N LYS A 118 -29.40 -13.87 15.45
CA LYS A 118 -29.27 -12.40 15.50
C LYS A 118 -27.81 -11.94 15.30
N PRO A 119 -27.57 -10.81 14.60
CA PRO A 119 -26.25 -10.20 14.54
C PRO A 119 -25.83 -9.70 15.93
N ARG A 120 -24.59 -10.00 16.33
CA ARG A 120 -23.98 -9.47 17.57
C ARG A 120 -23.04 -8.32 17.19
N PHE A 121 -23.56 -7.10 17.12
CA PHE A 121 -22.75 -5.92 16.79
C PHE A 121 -21.95 -5.45 18.00
N ASP A 122 -22.52 -5.56 19.18
CA ASP A 122 -21.94 -5.09 20.46
C ASP A 122 -20.71 -5.89 20.88
N ASN A 123 -20.57 -7.12 20.36
CA ASN A 123 -19.37 -7.93 20.53
C ASN A 123 -18.15 -7.37 19.76
N ARG A 124 -18.33 -6.31 18.95
CA ARG A 124 -17.25 -5.69 18.16
C ARG A 124 -16.70 -4.48 18.89
N LYS A 125 -16.10 -4.70 20.07
CA LYS A 125 -15.37 -3.65 20.78
C LYS A 125 -14.16 -3.21 19.96
N ARG A 126 -14.00 -1.90 19.81
CA ARG A 126 -12.80 -1.27 19.23
C ARG A 126 -12.02 -0.68 20.41
N LYS A 127 -10.72 -0.96 20.44
CA LYS A 127 -9.82 -0.38 21.43
C LYS A 127 -9.55 1.09 21.07
N ASP A 128 -9.06 1.85 22.03
CA ASP A 128 -8.54 3.17 21.73
C ASP A 128 -7.37 3.09 20.72
N GLY A 129 -7.25 4.10 19.85
CA GLY A 129 -6.29 4.08 18.73
C GLY A 129 -6.59 3.05 17.63
N TRP A 130 -7.79 2.43 17.62
CA TRP A 130 -8.14 1.43 16.60
C TRP A 130 -8.21 2.03 15.19
N LEU A 131 -7.41 1.49 14.29
CA LEU A 131 -7.47 1.80 12.86
C LEU A 131 -8.23 0.71 12.11
N ALA A 132 -8.92 1.12 11.05
CA ALA A 132 -9.52 0.18 10.11
C ALA A 132 -8.43 -0.74 9.51
N PRO A 133 -8.67 -2.05 9.29
CA PRO A 133 -7.62 -2.97 8.85
C PRO A 133 -6.92 -2.59 7.52
N SER A 134 -7.60 -1.85 6.65
CA SER A 134 -7.01 -1.29 5.43
C SER A 134 -6.02 -0.16 5.72
N VAL A 135 -6.36 0.75 6.64
CA VAL A 135 -5.48 1.84 7.09
C VAL A 135 -4.29 1.25 7.85
N GLN A 136 -4.57 0.38 8.83
CA GLN A 136 -3.56 -0.30 9.64
C GLN A 136 -2.53 -1.01 8.76
N ASN A 137 -2.96 -1.77 7.73
CA ASN A 137 -2.00 -2.43 6.85
C ASN A 137 -1.11 -1.45 6.08
N LYS A 138 -1.61 -0.28 5.69
CA LYS A 138 -0.80 0.75 5.04
C LYS A 138 0.21 1.34 6.04
N VAL A 139 -0.25 1.74 7.22
CA VAL A 139 0.63 2.24 8.30
C VAL A 139 1.73 1.24 8.64
N ASP A 140 1.38 -0.03 8.90
CA ASP A 140 2.35 -1.08 9.22
C ASP A 140 3.34 -1.31 8.08
N THR A 141 2.89 -1.17 6.83
CA THR A 141 3.78 -1.31 5.67
C THR A 141 4.75 -0.14 5.59
N HIS A 142 4.33 1.11 5.85
CA HIS A 142 5.24 2.26 5.94
C HIS A 142 6.31 2.05 7.02
N LEU A 143 5.92 1.65 8.23
CA LEU A 143 6.84 1.36 9.33
C LEU A 143 7.81 0.23 8.96
N THR A 144 7.31 -0.85 8.35
CA THR A 144 8.15 -1.98 7.93
C THR A 144 9.19 -1.58 6.89
N VAL A 145 8.84 -0.72 5.93
CA VAL A 145 9.80 -0.33 4.88
C VAL A 145 10.86 0.63 5.41
N ILE A 146 10.49 1.54 6.33
CA ILE A 146 11.47 2.42 7.00
C ILE A 146 12.40 1.61 7.89
N HIS A 147 11.87 0.67 8.67
CA HIS A 147 12.68 -0.24 9.48
C HIS A 147 13.73 -0.99 8.63
N LYS A 148 13.33 -1.48 7.45
CA LYS A 148 14.26 -2.14 6.52
C LYS A 148 15.35 -1.23 5.98
N VAL A 149 15.13 0.09 5.91
CA VAL A 149 16.17 1.06 5.56
C VAL A 149 17.12 1.25 6.73
N TYR A 150 16.61 1.35 7.97
CA TYR A 150 17.43 1.40 9.18
C TYR A 150 18.29 0.14 9.38
N GLU A 151 17.85 -1.03 8.92
CA GLU A 151 18.65 -2.26 8.92
C GLU A 151 19.91 -2.17 8.04
N ILE A 152 19.94 -1.27 7.04
CA ILE A 152 20.99 -1.23 6.01
C ILE A 152 21.76 0.08 5.96
N LEU A 153 21.23 1.17 6.54
CA LEU A 153 21.83 2.50 6.51
C LEU A 153 21.76 3.17 7.90
N PRO A 154 22.82 3.90 8.31
CA PRO A 154 22.84 4.68 9.55
C PRO A 154 22.08 6.01 9.34
N ILE A 155 20.74 5.97 9.43
CA ILE A 155 19.89 7.13 9.21
C ILE A 155 19.98 8.11 10.39
N THR A 156 20.40 9.35 10.12
CA THR A 156 20.53 10.40 11.15
C THR A 156 19.28 11.26 11.28
N LYS A 157 18.49 11.42 10.22
CA LYS A 157 17.23 12.17 10.25
C LYS A 157 16.18 11.56 9.32
N ILE A 158 14.92 11.52 9.76
CA ILE A 158 13.78 11.18 8.89
C ILE A 158 12.93 12.44 8.67
N ILE A 159 12.51 12.66 7.43
CA ILE A 159 11.55 13.70 7.05
C ILE A 159 10.36 13.02 6.37
N VAL A 160 9.16 13.23 6.88
CA VAL A 160 7.92 12.60 6.39
C VAL A 160 6.97 13.65 5.84
N GLU A 161 6.44 13.45 4.63
CA GLU A 161 5.33 14.27 4.13
C GLU A 161 4.02 13.85 4.80
N VAL A 162 3.35 14.74 5.56
CA VAL A 162 2.15 14.39 6.36
C VAL A 162 0.86 15.04 5.85
N ALA A 163 0.89 16.16 5.12
CA ALA A 163 -0.32 16.82 4.63
C ALA A 163 -0.13 17.60 3.32
N SER A 164 -1.22 17.74 2.56
CA SER A 164 -1.28 18.58 1.34
C SER A 164 -1.42 20.07 1.66
N PHE A 165 -1.93 20.41 2.84
CA PHE A 165 -2.16 21.78 3.29
C PHE A 165 -1.91 21.90 4.78
N ASP A 166 -1.30 23.01 5.19
CA ASP A 166 -1.26 23.46 6.57
C ASP A 166 -2.54 24.28 6.80
N ILE A 167 -3.61 23.61 7.25
CA ILE A 167 -4.92 24.25 7.52
C ILE A 167 -4.77 25.31 8.62
N GLN A 168 -3.74 25.20 9.47
CA GLN A 168 -3.47 26.13 10.56
C GLN A 168 -2.72 27.37 10.08
N LYS A 169 -1.71 27.31 9.19
CA LYS A 169 -1.11 28.53 8.59
C LYS A 169 -2.08 29.39 7.79
N ILE A 170 -3.12 28.79 7.21
CA ILE A 170 -4.16 29.50 6.46
C ILE A 170 -5.16 30.19 7.40
N LYS A 171 -5.31 29.70 8.64
CA LYS A 171 -6.26 30.24 9.63
C LYS A 171 -5.62 31.11 10.72
N ASN A 172 -4.36 30.87 11.09
CA ASN A 172 -3.60 31.64 12.08
C ASN A 172 -2.08 31.31 12.00
N PRO A 173 -1.19 32.27 11.70
CA PRO A 173 0.25 32.03 11.48
C PRO A 173 1.08 31.53 12.69
N THR A 174 0.50 31.40 13.89
CA THR A 174 1.28 31.38 15.17
C THR A 174 1.00 30.21 16.13
N ILE A 175 0.25 29.17 15.77
CA ILE A 175 -0.20 28.15 16.75
C ILE A 175 0.65 26.86 16.71
N SER A 176 0.89 26.24 17.87
CA SER A 176 1.54 24.93 18.07
C SER A 176 0.68 23.99 18.91
N GLY A 177 0.67 22.69 18.58
CA GLY A 177 0.24 21.64 19.51
C GLY A 177 -1.26 21.28 19.51
N THR A 178 -1.67 20.72 20.64
CA THR A 178 -2.68 19.66 20.95
C THR A 178 -4.15 19.87 20.57
N GLU A 179 -4.48 20.69 19.57
CA GLU A 179 -5.88 20.93 19.15
C GLU A 179 -6.36 19.97 18.04
N TYR A 180 -5.58 18.94 17.72
CA TYR A 180 -5.74 18.10 16.54
C TYR A 180 -6.88 17.06 16.59
N GLN A 181 -7.56 16.89 17.73
CA GLN A 181 -8.30 15.65 18.01
C GLN A 181 -9.70 15.84 18.60
N GLN A 182 -10.59 16.62 17.99
CA GLN A 182 -12.03 16.43 18.25
C GLN A 182 -12.85 16.55 16.98
N GLY A 183 -13.31 15.40 16.48
CA GLY A 183 -14.33 15.27 15.46
C GLY A 183 -15.29 14.15 15.88
N GLU A 184 -16.48 14.55 16.31
CA GLU A 184 -17.48 13.66 16.90
C GLU A 184 -17.97 12.58 15.92
N GLN A 185 -18.07 11.38 16.48
CA GLN A 185 -18.44 10.14 15.80
C GLN A 185 -19.84 9.75 16.30
N LEU A 186 -20.90 10.19 15.60
CA LEU A 186 -22.28 9.74 15.83
C LEU A 186 -22.98 9.33 14.52
N ASP A 187 -23.02 8.01 14.36
CA ASP A 187 -24.14 7.19 13.92
C ASP A 187 -24.71 7.18 12.49
N PHE A 188 -24.76 5.93 12.01
CA PHE A 188 -25.40 5.40 10.80
C PHE A 188 -26.91 5.73 10.67
N TRP A 189 -27.54 6.26 11.71
CA TRP A 189 -28.95 6.68 11.72
C TRP A 189 -29.16 8.12 11.25
N ASN A 190 -28.15 8.99 11.38
CA ASN A 190 -28.25 10.39 11.00
C ASN A 190 -28.16 10.61 9.46
N ILE A 191 -27.47 9.70 8.76
CA ILE A 191 -27.23 9.82 7.30
C ILE A 191 -28.52 9.61 6.50
N ARG A 192 -29.40 8.71 6.93
CA ARG A 192 -30.67 8.45 6.21
C ARG A 192 -31.59 9.66 6.32
N GLU A 193 -31.80 10.16 7.54
CA GLU A 193 -32.61 11.36 7.76
C GLU A 193 -31.98 12.59 7.10
N TYR A 194 -30.67 12.77 7.21
CA TYR A 194 -29.97 13.84 6.49
C TYR A 194 -30.19 13.77 4.98
N VAL A 195 -30.11 12.58 4.36
CA VAL A 195 -30.34 12.43 2.90
C VAL A 195 -31.80 12.71 2.54
N LEU A 196 -32.76 12.24 3.35
CA LEU A 196 -34.18 12.54 3.16
C LEU A 196 -34.46 14.04 3.30
N PHE A 197 -33.90 14.67 4.33
CA PHE A 197 -34.02 16.11 4.60
C PHE A 197 -33.38 16.96 3.51
N ARG A 198 -32.13 16.68 3.12
CA ARG A 198 -31.42 17.33 1.99
C ARG A 198 -32.22 17.23 0.69
N ASP A 199 -32.89 16.10 0.50
CA ASP A 199 -33.72 15.85 -0.68
C ASP A 199 -35.15 16.38 -0.56
N GLY A 200 -35.45 17.11 0.52
CA GLY A 200 -36.73 17.75 0.77
C GLY A 200 -37.86 16.76 0.98
N HIS A 201 -37.56 15.54 1.47
CA HIS A 201 -38.49 14.42 1.58
C HIS A 201 -39.24 14.13 0.27
N MET A 202 -38.54 14.27 -0.86
CA MET A 202 -39.09 14.00 -2.18
C MET A 202 -38.20 13.04 -2.97
N CYS A 203 -38.82 12.21 -3.80
CA CYS A 203 -38.10 11.37 -4.74
C CYS A 203 -37.33 12.25 -5.73
N ARG A 204 -36.01 12.14 -5.77
CA ARG A 204 -35.17 12.92 -6.71
C ARG A 204 -35.29 12.45 -8.17
N CYS A 205 -35.81 11.25 -8.41
CA CYS A 205 -36.04 10.72 -9.76
C CYS A 205 -37.35 11.24 -10.35
N CYS A 206 -38.49 11.03 -9.67
CA CYS A 206 -39.80 11.37 -10.21
C CYS A 206 -40.40 12.66 -9.64
N LYS A 207 -39.76 13.29 -8.65
CA LYS A 207 -40.24 14.52 -7.97
C LYS A 207 -41.71 14.43 -7.54
N GLY A 208 -42.11 13.29 -6.97
CA GLY A 208 -43.47 13.07 -6.47
C GLY A 208 -44.50 12.57 -7.50
N LYS A 209 -44.14 12.44 -8.79
CA LYS A 209 -45.08 11.98 -9.84
C LYS A 209 -45.71 10.60 -9.61
N SER A 210 -45.03 9.69 -8.90
CA SER A 210 -45.57 8.36 -8.61
C SER A 210 -46.62 8.34 -7.50
N LYS A 211 -46.82 9.45 -6.76
CA LYS A 211 -47.70 9.56 -5.57
C LYS A 211 -47.42 8.56 -4.44
N ASP A 212 -46.30 7.85 -4.48
CA ASP A 212 -45.90 6.94 -3.41
C ASP A 212 -45.46 7.69 -2.16
N LYS A 213 -46.03 7.31 -1.02
CA LYS A 213 -45.70 7.89 0.29
C LYS A 213 -44.41 7.32 0.89
N ILE A 214 -43.94 6.15 0.40
CA ILE A 214 -42.78 5.45 0.98
C ILE A 214 -41.49 5.85 0.25
N LEU A 215 -40.55 6.43 1.00
CA LEU A 215 -39.24 6.85 0.51
C LEU A 215 -38.11 5.94 1.02
N ASN A 216 -37.19 5.63 0.12
CA ASN A 216 -36.02 4.81 0.34
C ASN A 216 -34.74 5.57 -0.04
N VAL A 217 -33.65 5.30 0.66
CA VAL A 217 -32.34 5.85 0.34
C VAL A 217 -31.55 4.84 -0.49
N HIS A 218 -31.22 5.22 -1.72
CA HIS A 218 -30.53 4.40 -2.73
C HIS A 218 -29.07 4.83 -2.91
N HIS A 219 -28.20 3.89 -3.27
CA HIS A 219 -26.80 4.16 -3.57
C HIS A 219 -26.62 4.49 -5.06
N ILE A 220 -26.14 5.71 -5.40
CA ILE A 220 -25.91 6.14 -6.79
C ILE A 220 -24.85 5.24 -7.46
N GLU A 221 -23.68 5.12 -6.83
CA GLU A 221 -22.72 4.07 -7.14
C GLU A 221 -22.92 2.90 -6.18
N SER A 222 -22.69 1.67 -6.65
CA SER A 222 -22.84 0.48 -5.81
C SER A 222 -22.18 0.68 -4.44
N ARG A 223 -22.85 0.23 -3.39
CA ARG A 223 -22.33 0.31 -2.01
C ARG A 223 -20.90 -0.23 -1.87
N LYS A 224 -20.51 -1.17 -2.73
CA LYS A 224 -19.16 -1.74 -2.77
C LYS A 224 -18.10 -0.70 -3.15
N ILE A 225 -18.41 0.17 -4.10
CA ILE A 225 -17.49 1.18 -4.66
C ILE A 225 -17.63 2.50 -3.89
N GLY A 226 -18.86 3.00 -3.73
CA GLY A 226 -19.10 4.32 -3.16
C GLY A 226 -19.38 4.37 -1.65
N GLY A 227 -19.63 3.23 -1.01
CA GLY A 227 -19.98 3.13 0.41
C GLY A 227 -21.25 3.92 0.79
N ASP A 228 -21.43 4.21 2.08
CA ASP A 228 -22.65 4.84 2.63
C ASP A 228 -22.50 6.35 2.89
N ALA A 229 -21.66 7.07 2.12
CA ALA A 229 -21.53 8.52 2.34
C ALA A 229 -22.77 9.25 1.81
N PRO A 230 -23.20 10.35 2.44
CA PRO A 230 -24.39 11.09 2.02
C PRO A 230 -24.34 11.54 0.55
N ASN A 231 -23.16 11.88 0.03
CA ASN A 231 -22.96 12.27 -1.38
C ASN A 231 -23.10 11.10 -2.39
N ASN A 232 -23.10 9.85 -1.93
CA ASN A 232 -23.37 8.64 -2.73
C ASN A 232 -24.80 8.12 -2.52
N LEU A 233 -25.59 8.80 -1.70
CA LEU A 233 -26.93 8.39 -1.32
C LEU A 233 -27.96 9.37 -1.88
N ILE A 234 -29.11 8.83 -2.31
CA ILE A 234 -30.20 9.61 -2.85
C ILE A 234 -31.57 9.08 -2.45
N THR A 235 -32.52 9.98 -2.26
CA THR A 235 -33.90 9.65 -1.95
C THR A 235 -34.69 9.26 -3.20
N LEU A 236 -35.26 8.05 -3.19
CA LEU A 236 -36.16 7.52 -4.22
C LEU A 236 -37.46 7.01 -3.59
N CYS A 237 -38.59 7.20 -4.26
CA CYS A 237 -39.82 6.50 -3.90
C CYS A 237 -39.71 5.00 -4.17
N GLU A 238 -40.60 4.21 -3.59
CA GLU A 238 -40.58 2.76 -3.73
C GLU A 238 -40.72 2.28 -5.20
N THR A 239 -41.57 2.92 -6.02
CA THR A 239 -41.71 2.57 -7.44
C THR A 239 -40.42 2.84 -8.22
N CYS A 240 -39.82 4.03 -8.08
CA CYS A 240 -38.56 4.36 -8.75
C CYS A 240 -37.41 3.47 -8.25
N HIS A 241 -37.36 3.15 -6.96
CA HIS A 241 -36.34 2.28 -6.39
C HIS A 241 -36.44 0.86 -6.94
N LYS A 242 -37.64 0.28 -6.98
CA LYS A 242 -37.88 -1.06 -7.56
C LYS A 242 -37.65 -1.05 -9.08
N GLY A 243 -38.08 -0.01 -9.78
CA GLY A 243 -37.89 0.16 -11.23
C GLY A 243 -36.42 0.26 -11.62
N TYR A 244 -35.61 0.93 -10.81
CA TYR A 244 -34.15 1.01 -11.02
C TYR A 244 -33.47 -0.37 -10.91
N HIS A 245 -33.80 -1.17 -9.89
CA HIS A 245 -33.26 -2.54 -9.78
C HIS A 245 -33.76 -3.49 -10.88
N LYS A 246 -34.91 -3.18 -11.51
CA LYS A 246 -35.47 -3.93 -12.65
C LYS A 246 -34.98 -3.42 -14.02
N GLY A 247 -34.26 -2.29 -14.07
CA GLY A 247 -33.79 -1.68 -15.32
C GLY A 247 -34.86 -0.91 -16.10
N THR A 248 -36.07 -0.76 -15.57
CA THR A 248 -37.17 -0.02 -16.22
C THR A 248 -37.13 1.49 -15.95
N VAL A 249 -36.32 1.93 -14.97
CA VAL A 249 -36.15 3.33 -14.60
C VAL A 249 -34.66 3.65 -14.52
N SER A 250 -34.19 4.58 -15.33
CA SER A 250 -32.84 5.15 -15.21
C SER A 250 -32.85 6.40 -14.35
N LEU A 251 -31.83 6.57 -13.49
CA LEU A 251 -31.64 7.83 -12.78
C LEU A 251 -31.34 8.96 -13.79
N PRO A 252 -31.87 10.18 -13.58
CA PRO A 252 -31.54 11.35 -14.40
C PRO A 252 -30.03 11.57 -14.49
N LYS A 253 -29.51 11.92 -15.67
CA LYS A 253 -28.07 12.17 -15.90
C LYS A 253 -27.49 13.31 -15.04
N THR A 254 -28.34 14.19 -14.53
CA THR A 254 -27.96 15.27 -13.61
C THR A 254 -27.59 14.75 -12.22
N ILE A 255 -28.07 13.56 -11.86
CA ILE A 255 -27.81 12.92 -10.58
C ILE A 255 -26.55 12.08 -10.70
N HIS A 256 -25.45 12.63 -10.21
CA HIS A 256 -24.18 11.94 -10.09
C HIS A 256 -23.66 12.12 -8.66
N ARG A 257 -22.73 11.25 -8.27
CA ARG A 257 -22.09 11.34 -6.96
C ARG A 257 -21.27 12.64 -6.88
N GLY A 258 -21.51 13.46 -5.86
CA GLY A 258 -20.69 14.65 -5.58
C GLY A 258 -19.27 14.30 -5.12
N MET A 259 -18.36 15.28 -5.03
CA MET A 259 -16.96 15.07 -4.65
C MET A 259 -16.83 14.24 -3.36
N SER A 260 -16.02 13.18 -3.44
CA SER A 260 -15.80 12.24 -2.34
C SER A 260 -14.58 12.62 -1.51
N PHE A 261 -14.81 13.17 -0.32
CA PHE A 261 -13.73 13.51 0.63
C PHE A 261 -13.19 12.31 1.43
N LYS A 262 -13.71 11.09 1.19
CA LYS A 262 -13.25 9.87 1.87
C LYS A 262 -11.76 9.65 1.72
N ASP A 263 -11.22 9.92 0.53
CA ASP A 263 -9.82 9.68 0.24
C ASP A 263 -8.93 10.69 0.95
N ALA A 264 -9.34 11.96 1.05
CA ALA A 264 -8.61 13.00 1.80
C ALA A 264 -8.61 12.73 3.31
N ALA A 265 -9.77 12.41 3.90
CA ALA A 265 -9.87 12.06 5.31
C ALA A 265 -9.11 10.76 5.65
N PHE A 266 -9.17 9.76 4.75
CA PHE A 266 -8.38 8.53 4.84
C PHE A 266 -6.88 8.82 4.83
N MET A 267 -6.42 9.69 3.93
CA MET A 267 -5.01 10.10 3.85
C MET A 267 -4.59 10.81 5.13
N GLY A 268 -5.39 11.76 5.64
CA GLY A 268 -5.09 12.47 6.89
C GLY A 268 -4.93 11.52 8.08
N ILE A 269 -5.91 10.65 8.32
CA ILE A 269 -5.85 9.66 9.42
C ILE A 269 -4.64 8.74 9.27
N MET A 270 -4.38 8.24 8.05
CA MET A 270 -3.28 7.32 7.78
C MET A 270 -1.93 7.98 8.07
N ARG A 271 -1.71 9.18 7.56
CA ARG A 271 -0.44 9.90 7.71
C ARG A 271 -0.16 10.31 9.15
N TRP A 272 -1.17 10.80 9.87
CA TRP A 272 -1.03 11.14 11.30
C TRP A 272 -0.78 9.91 12.16
N ALA A 273 -1.55 8.83 11.96
CA ALA A 273 -1.33 7.59 12.70
C ALA A 273 0.04 6.96 12.41
N PHE A 274 0.51 7.07 11.17
CA PHE A 274 1.86 6.66 10.77
C PHE A 274 2.92 7.52 11.44
N TYR A 275 2.81 8.85 11.35
CA TYR A 275 3.77 9.79 11.91
C TYR A 275 3.91 9.66 13.42
N ASN A 276 2.80 9.58 14.16
CA ASN A 276 2.81 9.44 15.61
C ASN A 276 3.49 8.13 16.04
N ARG A 277 3.17 7.01 15.39
CA ARG A 277 3.84 5.73 15.65
C ARG A 277 5.31 5.73 15.25
N LEU A 278 5.67 6.46 14.20
CA LEU A 278 7.07 6.56 13.77
C LEU A 278 7.90 7.31 14.82
N LYS A 279 7.35 8.38 15.40
CA LYS A 279 7.96 9.14 16.50
C LYS A 279 8.15 8.33 17.78
N GLU A 280 7.26 7.38 18.05
CA GLU A 280 7.41 6.46 19.19
C GLU A 280 8.59 5.50 19.00
N ILE A 281 8.91 5.13 17.75
CA ILE A 281 9.99 4.18 17.43
C ILE A 281 11.33 4.90 17.25
N TYR A 282 11.31 6.09 16.64
CA TYR A 282 12.51 6.86 16.30
C TYR A 282 12.39 8.30 16.78
N SER A 283 13.39 8.78 17.52
CA SER A 283 13.43 10.14 18.08
C SER A 283 13.75 11.22 17.03
N ASN A 284 14.36 10.85 15.90
CA ASN A 284 14.89 11.76 14.87
C ASN A 284 13.92 12.01 13.70
N VAL A 285 12.63 12.18 14.00
CA VAL A 285 11.55 12.29 13.00
C VAL A 285 11.04 13.72 12.89
N SER A 286 11.05 14.26 11.68
CA SER A 286 10.50 15.58 11.33
C SER A 286 9.41 15.46 10.25
N LEU A 287 8.53 16.45 10.19
CA LEU A 287 7.43 16.50 9.22
C LEU A 287 7.69 17.55 8.15
N THR A 288 7.12 17.35 6.97
CA THR A 288 7.05 18.33 5.88
C THR A 288 5.68 18.28 5.21
N TYR A 289 5.43 19.26 4.33
CA TYR A 289 4.15 19.46 3.64
C TYR A 289 4.32 19.32 2.12
N GLY A 290 3.29 18.76 1.46
CA GLY A 290 3.35 18.42 0.04
C GLY A 290 3.48 19.62 -0.91
N TYR A 291 3.12 20.83 -0.47
CA TYR A 291 3.33 22.03 -1.29
C TYR A 291 4.80 22.46 -1.33
N ILE A 292 5.56 22.21 -0.24
CA ILE A 292 7.00 22.49 -0.16
C ILE A 292 7.74 21.55 -1.11
N THR A 293 7.43 20.25 -1.02
CA THR A 293 8.04 19.20 -1.85
C THR A 293 7.79 19.43 -3.33
N LYS A 294 6.54 19.80 -3.69
CA LYS A 294 6.19 20.20 -5.06
C LYS A 294 7.00 21.40 -5.55
N ASN A 295 7.17 22.44 -4.73
CA ASN A 295 7.94 23.63 -5.10
C ASN A 295 9.42 23.28 -5.31
N THR A 296 10.02 22.52 -4.39
CA THR A 296 11.40 22.05 -4.51
C THR A 296 11.59 21.20 -5.77
N ARG A 297 10.65 20.30 -6.10
CA ARG A 297 10.73 19.50 -7.32
C ARG A 297 10.72 20.34 -8.59
N ILE A 298 9.78 21.30 -8.69
CA ILE A 298 9.64 22.18 -9.85
C ILE A 298 10.87 23.08 -10.00
N GLY A 299 11.35 23.67 -8.91
CA GLY A 299 12.55 24.52 -8.93
C GLY A 299 13.82 23.80 -9.37
N ASN A 300 13.88 22.48 -9.21
CA ASN A 300 15.02 21.64 -9.63
C ASN A 300 14.76 20.87 -10.94
N ASN A 301 13.66 21.14 -11.66
CA ASN A 301 13.28 20.46 -12.91
C ASN A 301 13.28 18.92 -12.84
N LEU A 302 12.84 18.36 -11.70
CA LEU A 302 12.84 16.92 -11.47
C LEU A 302 11.52 16.26 -11.92
N PRO A 303 11.55 14.99 -12.40
CA PRO A 303 10.36 14.29 -12.86
C PRO A 303 9.43 13.92 -11.69
N LYS A 304 8.14 13.72 -11.99
CA LYS A 304 7.12 13.36 -11.01
C LYS A 304 7.12 11.85 -10.77
N ASP A 305 7.93 11.43 -9.80
CA ASP A 305 7.98 10.06 -9.31
C ASP A 305 8.04 10.02 -7.78
N HIS A 306 7.51 8.97 -7.16
CA HIS A 306 7.40 8.87 -5.69
C HIS A 306 8.77 8.92 -4.98
N TYR A 307 9.78 8.23 -5.50
CA TYR A 307 11.13 8.26 -4.91
C TYR A 307 11.84 9.61 -5.14
N VAL A 308 11.51 10.33 -6.22
CA VAL A 308 12.03 11.68 -6.48
C VAL A 308 11.39 12.69 -5.54
N ASP A 309 10.08 12.58 -5.31
CA ASP A 309 9.39 13.37 -4.28
C ASP A 309 10.01 13.11 -2.90
N ALA A 310 10.35 11.85 -2.58
CA ALA A 310 11.08 11.49 -1.38
C ALA A 310 12.51 12.09 -1.32
N ARG A 311 13.20 12.22 -2.45
CA ARG A 311 14.50 12.90 -2.53
C ARG A 311 14.38 14.40 -2.26
N CYS A 312 13.32 15.04 -2.78
CA CYS A 312 13.03 16.43 -2.42
C CYS A 312 12.72 16.57 -0.92
N ILE A 313 11.99 15.60 -0.34
CA ILE A 313 11.66 15.57 1.08
C ILE A 313 12.91 15.45 1.96
N SER A 314 13.96 14.74 1.53
CA SER A 314 15.20 14.62 2.31
C SER A 314 15.98 15.93 2.41
N GLY A 315 15.63 16.95 1.63
CA GLY A 315 16.29 18.26 1.61
C GLY A 315 17.47 18.35 0.64
N ASN A 316 17.83 17.26 -0.04
CA ASN A 316 18.95 17.22 -1.00
C ASN A 316 18.44 16.83 -2.41
N PRO A 317 17.64 17.68 -3.08
CA PRO A 317 17.05 17.36 -4.39
C PRO A 317 18.11 17.14 -5.47
N SER A 318 19.24 17.85 -5.40
CA SER A 318 20.35 17.80 -6.36
C SER A 318 21.32 16.64 -6.13
N ALA A 319 21.07 15.79 -5.12
CA ALA A 319 21.92 14.64 -4.85
C ALA A 319 21.98 13.71 -6.07
N VAL A 320 23.20 13.29 -6.42
CA VAL A 320 23.47 12.44 -7.58
C VAL A 320 22.97 11.02 -7.30
N SER A 321 22.14 10.51 -8.20
CA SER A 321 21.62 9.14 -8.15
C SER A 321 22.36 8.25 -9.14
N ASP A 322 22.58 6.99 -8.77
CA ASP A 322 23.09 5.93 -9.63
C ASP A 322 22.02 5.38 -10.61
N GLY A 323 20.80 5.95 -10.55
CA GLY A 323 19.64 5.54 -11.33
C GLY A 323 19.02 4.24 -10.83
N MET A 324 19.47 3.67 -9.71
CA MET A 324 18.93 2.42 -9.20
C MET A 324 17.77 2.63 -8.23
N VAL A 325 16.60 2.15 -8.63
CA VAL A 325 15.38 2.22 -7.82
C VAL A 325 14.91 0.81 -7.46
N TYR A 326 14.74 0.57 -6.16
CA TYR A 326 14.14 -0.65 -5.64
C TYR A 326 12.61 -0.56 -5.71
N TYR A 327 12.03 -1.14 -6.76
CA TYR A 327 10.58 -1.29 -6.84
C TYR A 327 10.12 -2.45 -5.95
N GLN A 328 9.25 -2.14 -4.99
CA GLN A 328 8.76 -3.06 -4.00
C GLN A 328 7.25 -3.23 -4.12
N LYS A 329 6.75 -4.46 -4.07
CA LYS A 329 5.30 -4.72 -4.10
C LYS A 329 4.85 -5.50 -2.88
N LYS A 330 3.97 -4.90 -2.08
CA LYS A 330 3.33 -5.58 -0.96
C LYS A 330 2.29 -6.57 -1.48
N VAL A 331 2.50 -7.86 -1.23
CA VAL A 331 1.58 -8.91 -1.68
C VAL A 331 0.81 -9.52 -0.50
N ARG A 332 -0.31 -10.16 -0.83
CA ARG A 332 -1.11 -10.87 0.17
C ARG A 332 -0.40 -12.14 0.62
N CYS A 333 -0.10 -12.24 1.92
CA CYS A 333 0.64 -13.40 2.45
C CYS A 333 -0.13 -14.72 2.34
N HIS A 334 -1.44 -14.69 2.58
CA HIS A 334 -2.27 -15.89 2.58
C HIS A 334 -3.73 -15.63 2.17
N ASN A 335 -4.27 -16.53 1.34
CA ASN A 335 -5.67 -16.53 0.96
C ASN A 335 -6.51 -17.43 1.88
N ARG A 336 -7.26 -16.80 2.81
CA ARG A 336 -8.16 -17.49 3.75
C ARG A 336 -9.51 -17.90 3.16
N GLN A 337 -9.78 -17.62 1.88
CA GLN A 337 -11.01 -18.05 1.22
C GLN A 337 -10.88 -19.51 0.80
N ILE A 338 -11.71 -20.39 1.37
CA ILE A 338 -11.66 -21.84 1.11
C ILE A 338 -12.24 -22.20 -0.25
N HIS A 339 -13.39 -21.61 -0.63
CA HIS A 339 -14.11 -21.92 -1.87
C HIS A 339 -14.32 -20.68 -2.72
N LYS A 340 -14.32 -20.84 -4.06
CA LYS A 340 -14.69 -19.78 -4.99
C LYS A 340 -16.18 -19.42 -4.81
N ASN A 341 -16.53 -18.18 -5.14
CA ASN A 341 -17.92 -17.71 -5.02
C ASN A 341 -18.81 -18.27 -6.13
N THR A 342 -18.25 -18.52 -7.32
CA THR A 342 -18.93 -19.13 -8.46
C THR A 342 -19.41 -20.54 -8.10
N ILE A 343 -20.69 -20.81 -8.36
CA ILE A 343 -21.32 -22.12 -8.19
C ILE A 343 -21.25 -22.81 -9.56
N LEU A 344 -20.68 -24.01 -9.60
CA LEU A 344 -20.61 -24.83 -10.80
C LEU A 344 -21.91 -25.61 -11.00
N LYS A 345 -22.09 -26.20 -12.19
CA LYS A 345 -23.19 -27.14 -12.46
C LYS A 345 -23.22 -28.23 -11.37
N GLY A 346 -24.42 -28.55 -10.88
CA GLY A 346 -24.61 -29.45 -9.74
C GLY A 346 -24.46 -28.82 -8.36
N GLY A 347 -24.40 -27.48 -8.24
CA GLY A 347 -24.44 -26.78 -6.94
C GLY A 347 -23.10 -26.76 -6.19
N ASN A 348 -22.05 -27.30 -6.78
CA ASN A 348 -20.74 -27.43 -6.13
C ASN A 348 -19.88 -26.16 -6.27
N ARG A 349 -19.14 -25.82 -5.22
CA ARG A 349 -18.16 -24.71 -5.26
C ARG A 349 -16.75 -25.28 -5.29
N LYS A 350 -15.96 -24.85 -6.27
CA LYS A 350 -14.56 -25.26 -6.39
C LYS A 350 -13.73 -24.72 -5.21
N ARG A 351 -12.80 -25.54 -4.70
CA ARG A 351 -11.78 -25.10 -3.73
C ARG A 351 -10.95 -23.98 -4.35
N ASN A 352 -10.74 -22.90 -3.59
CA ASN A 352 -9.96 -21.73 -4.01
C ASN A 352 -8.50 -21.82 -3.57
N GLN A 353 -8.21 -22.60 -2.53
CA GLN A 353 -6.86 -22.85 -2.07
C GLN A 353 -6.22 -23.97 -2.88
N ALA A 354 -5.08 -23.67 -3.49
CA ALA A 354 -4.16 -24.66 -4.03
C ALA A 354 -3.18 -25.10 -2.91
N PRO A 355 -2.50 -26.24 -3.06
CA PRO A 355 -1.39 -26.63 -2.19
C PRO A 355 -0.40 -25.48 -2.00
N TYR A 356 0.13 -25.36 -0.79
CA TYR A 356 1.06 -24.27 -0.44
C TYR A 356 2.27 -24.26 -1.38
N GLU A 357 2.76 -25.45 -1.71
CA GLU A 357 3.86 -25.70 -2.64
C GLU A 357 3.39 -26.63 -3.75
N VAL A 358 3.88 -26.43 -4.97
CA VAL A 358 3.65 -27.29 -6.13
C VAL A 358 4.99 -27.50 -6.78
N THR A 359 5.44 -28.76 -6.85
CA THR A 359 6.72 -29.17 -7.48
C THR A 359 7.92 -28.32 -7.00
N GLY A 360 8.02 -28.03 -5.69
CA GLY A 360 9.11 -27.21 -5.14
C GLY A 360 8.91 -25.69 -5.17
N PHE A 361 7.80 -25.20 -5.74
CA PHE A 361 7.57 -23.77 -5.95
C PHE A 361 6.28 -23.26 -5.29
N ARG A 362 6.37 -22.03 -4.78
CA ARG A 362 5.30 -21.28 -4.11
C ARG A 362 4.86 -20.09 -4.94
N LEU A 363 3.69 -19.57 -4.61
CA LEU A 363 3.19 -18.34 -5.21
C LEU A 363 4.10 -17.18 -4.79
N TYR A 364 4.53 -16.37 -5.76
CA TYR A 364 5.44 -15.24 -5.65
C TYR A 364 6.92 -15.57 -5.38
N ASP A 365 7.34 -16.81 -5.57
CA ASP A 365 8.76 -17.11 -5.61
C ASP A 365 9.44 -16.37 -6.78
N LYS A 366 10.65 -15.87 -6.54
CA LYS A 366 11.48 -15.22 -7.54
C LYS A 366 12.28 -16.28 -8.25
N VAL A 367 12.10 -16.38 -9.56
CA VAL A 367 12.70 -17.43 -10.38
C VAL A 367 13.42 -16.83 -11.58
N ARG A 368 14.44 -17.54 -12.05
CA ARG A 368 15.06 -17.31 -13.35
C ARG A 368 14.44 -18.26 -14.35
N TRP A 369 13.97 -17.72 -15.46
CA TRP A 369 13.53 -18.47 -16.62
C TRP A 369 14.27 -17.95 -17.85
N LYS A 370 15.02 -18.81 -18.53
CA LYS A 370 16.00 -18.41 -19.55
C LYS A 370 16.96 -17.34 -18.97
N ALA A 371 17.07 -16.18 -19.61
CA ALA A 371 17.88 -15.05 -19.16
C ALA A 371 17.11 -14.03 -18.30
N GLN A 372 15.81 -14.22 -18.05
CA GLN A 372 14.95 -13.23 -17.39
C GLN A 372 14.63 -13.61 -15.94
N ILE A 373 14.59 -12.61 -15.07
CA ILE A 373 14.12 -12.74 -13.69
C ILE A 373 12.62 -12.43 -13.65
N CYS A 374 11.84 -13.29 -13.02
CA CYS A 374 10.39 -13.14 -12.94
C CYS A 374 9.83 -13.72 -11.64
N PHE A 375 8.51 -13.53 -11.44
CA PHE A 375 7.80 -14.03 -10.27
C PHE A 375 6.66 -14.97 -10.68
N ILE A 376 6.42 -15.98 -9.86
CA ILE A 376 5.31 -16.92 -10.06
C ILE A 376 3.99 -16.30 -9.57
N PHE A 377 3.05 -16.00 -10.48
CA PHE A 377 1.72 -15.46 -10.16
C PHE A 377 0.59 -16.49 -10.25
N GLY A 378 0.87 -17.68 -10.75
CA GLY A 378 -0.09 -18.78 -10.83
C GLY A 378 0.63 -20.12 -10.87
N ARG A 379 -0.01 -21.14 -10.30
CA ARG A 379 0.53 -22.49 -10.20
C ARG A 379 -0.56 -23.50 -10.53
N ARG A 380 -0.27 -24.41 -11.44
CA ARG A 380 -1.15 -25.53 -11.81
C ARG A 380 -0.62 -26.81 -11.17
N SER A 381 -1.51 -27.71 -10.75
CA SER A 381 -1.13 -28.99 -10.15
C SER A 381 -0.21 -29.83 -11.05
N THR A 382 -0.28 -29.65 -12.36
CA THR A 382 0.58 -30.30 -13.37
C THR A 382 2.03 -29.78 -13.38
N GLY A 383 2.44 -28.92 -12.44
CA GLY A 383 3.79 -28.33 -12.42
C GLY A 383 4.02 -27.23 -13.46
N ARG A 384 2.94 -26.59 -13.94
CA ARG A 384 3.02 -25.44 -14.86
C ARG A 384 2.74 -24.13 -14.14
N MET A 385 3.54 -23.11 -14.42
CA MET A 385 3.56 -21.84 -13.70
C MET A 385 3.23 -20.66 -14.62
N ASP A 386 2.48 -19.68 -14.10
CA ASP A 386 2.24 -18.37 -14.73
C ASP A 386 3.29 -17.38 -14.22
N LEU A 387 4.16 -16.92 -15.11
CA LEU A 387 5.27 -16.02 -14.84
C LEU A 387 4.93 -14.61 -15.26
N ARG A 388 5.16 -13.65 -14.36
CA ARG A 388 4.95 -12.23 -14.62
C ARG A 388 6.07 -11.39 -14.04
N SER A 389 6.26 -10.21 -14.62
CA SER A 389 7.03 -9.14 -13.99
C SER A 389 6.28 -8.58 -12.76
N LEU A 390 6.94 -7.73 -11.98
CA LEU A 390 6.28 -7.14 -10.80
C LEU A 390 5.22 -6.09 -11.18
N ASN A 391 5.38 -5.45 -12.34
CA ASN A 391 4.40 -4.58 -12.98
C ASN A 391 3.16 -5.33 -13.50
N GLY A 392 3.17 -6.66 -13.45
CA GLY A 392 2.05 -7.49 -13.87
C GLY A 392 2.04 -7.83 -15.36
N THR A 393 3.06 -7.38 -16.13
CA THR A 393 3.26 -7.83 -17.51
C THR A 393 3.44 -9.34 -17.52
N LYS A 394 2.60 -10.02 -18.30
CA LYS A 394 2.64 -11.47 -18.45
C LYS A 394 3.83 -11.83 -19.32
N ILE A 395 4.76 -12.60 -18.77
CA ILE A 395 5.93 -13.10 -19.51
C ILE A 395 5.53 -14.41 -20.20
N ASN A 396 4.95 -15.34 -19.45
CA ASN A 396 4.42 -16.58 -19.99
C ASN A 396 3.41 -17.20 -19.02
N ALA A 397 2.26 -17.64 -19.53
CA ALA A 397 1.17 -18.15 -18.70
C ALA A 397 1.32 -19.63 -18.28
N SER A 398 2.32 -20.34 -18.81
CA SER A 398 2.38 -21.80 -18.73
C SER A 398 3.80 -22.34 -18.94
N VAL A 399 4.71 -22.09 -18.00
CA VAL A 399 6.08 -22.63 -18.04
C VAL A 399 6.21 -23.88 -17.17
N GLY A 400 6.86 -24.93 -17.67
CA GLY A 400 7.13 -26.15 -16.90
C GLY A 400 8.18 -25.92 -15.81
N TYR A 401 7.95 -26.48 -14.61
CA TYR A 401 8.80 -26.29 -13.43
C TYR A 401 10.28 -26.66 -13.65
N LYS A 402 10.57 -27.65 -14.51
CA LYS A 402 11.95 -28.07 -14.83
C LYS A 402 12.78 -26.96 -15.50
N ASN A 403 12.13 -25.99 -16.14
CA ASN A 403 12.79 -24.88 -16.82
C ASN A 403 13.05 -23.67 -15.90
N LEU A 404 12.70 -23.78 -14.62
CA LEU A 404 12.77 -22.69 -13.66
C LEU A 404 13.91 -22.94 -12.66
N LYS A 405 14.70 -21.91 -12.41
CA LYS A 405 15.67 -21.90 -11.31
C LYS A 405 15.18 -20.97 -10.22
N LEU A 406 14.95 -21.50 -9.01
CA LEU A 406 14.62 -20.69 -7.84
C LEU A 406 15.79 -19.77 -7.48
N LEU A 407 15.53 -18.47 -7.36
CA LEU A 407 16.51 -17.48 -6.92
C LEU A 407 16.30 -17.08 -5.47
N GLU A 408 15.03 -16.89 -5.10
CA GLU A 408 14.63 -16.45 -3.78
C GLU A 408 13.22 -16.95 -3.48
N MET A 409 13.03 -17.49 -2.27
CA MET A 409 11.72 -17.87 -1.77
C MET A 409 10.86 -16.63 -1.53
N ARG A 410 9.54 -16.77 -1.68
CA ARG A 410 8.60 -15.66 -1.51
C ARG A 410 8.79 -14.93 -0.17
N LYS A 411 8.72 -13.61 -0.23
CA LYS A 411 8.64 -12.71 0.93
C LYS A 411 7.29 -12.00 0.94
N ASN A 412 6.98 -11.35 2.06
CA ASN A 412 5.76 -10.53 2.18
C ASN A 412 5.78 -9.28 1.30
N THR A 413 6.98 -8.85 0.89
CA THR A 413 7.22 -7.76 -0.05
C THR A 413 8.17 -8.30 -1.11
N LEU A 414 7.77 -8.21 -2.37
CA LEU A 414 8.57 -8.62 -3.52
C LEU A 414 9.41 -7.43 -3.98
N ILE A 415 10.64 -7.68 -4.44
CA ILE A 415 11.59 -6.61 -4.79
C ILE A 415 12.20 -6.87 -6.16
N GLU A 416 12.17 -5.83 -6.99
CA GLU A 416 12.76 -5.72 -8.32
C GLU A 416 13.63 -4.47 -8.38
N ILE A 417 14.84 -4.58 -8.95
CA ILE A 417 15.71 -3.42 -9.17
C ILE A 417 15.41 -2.89 -10.56
N ARG A 418 15.21 -1.58 -10.67
CA ARG A 418 14.99 -0.88 -11.94
C ARG A 418 16.10 0.15 -12.12
N LYS A 419 16.65 0.20 -13.32
CA LYS A 419 17.55 1.27 -13.73
C LYS A 419 16.72 2.34 -14.42
N VAL A 420 16.68 3.52 -13.84
CA VAL A 420 16.05 4.72 -14.39
C VAL A 420 17.18 5.48 -15.09
N GLY A 421 16.98 5.76 -16.38
CA GLY A 421 17.95 6.44 -17.24
C GLY A 421 17.60 7.91 -17.41
#